data_AF-A0A5K1HEF3-F1
#
_entry.id   AF-A0A5K1HEF3-F1
#
_cell.length_a   1.000
_cell.length_b   1.000
_cell.length_c   1.000
_cell.angle_alpha   90.00
_cell.angle_beta   90.00
_cell.angle_gamma   90.00
#
_symmetry.space_group_name_H-M   'P 1'
#
loop_
_entity.id
_entity.type
_entity.pdbx_description
1 polymer ?
#
loop_
_entity_poly.entity_id
_entity_poly.type
_entity_poly.pdbx_seq_one_letter_code
_entity_poly.pdbx_strand_id
1 'polypeptide(L)' 'DFNGAMLKAVCVEAGMNALRRGGSYLEHEDYVEGIMQVQAKKKSHLNYYA' A
#
# COMPACT_ATOMS: atom_id res chain seq x y z
N ASP A 1 -1.15 -14.24 3.85
CA ASP A 1 -0.50 -14.62 2.58
C ASP A 1 -0.93 -13.72 1.45
N PHE A 2 -0.02 -13.45 0.50
CA PHE A 2 -0.31 -12.76 -0.75
C PHE A 2 -0.32 -13.77 -1.90
N ASN A 3 -1.38 -13.74 -2.71
CA ASN A 3 -1.38 -14.44 -4.00
C ASN A 3 -0.84 -13.52 -5.11
N GLY A 4 -0.60 -14.07 -6.31
CA GLY A 4 -0.06 -13.29 -7.44
C GLY A 4 -0.96 -12.13 -7.88
N ALA A 5 -2.28 -12.25 -7.75
CA ALA A 5 -3.20 -11.16 -8.06
C ALA A 5 -3.08 -10.02 -7.06
N MET A 6 -2.92 -10.31 -5.77
CA MET A 6 -2.73 -9.31 -4.72
C MET A 6 -1.38 -8.61 -4.87
N LEU A 7 -0.30 -9.31 -5.22
CA LEU A 7 1.01 -8.68 -5.50
C LEU A 7 0.93 -7.72 -6.68
N LYS A 8 0.22 -8.11 -7.75
CA LYS A 8 -0.03 -7.22 -8.90
C LYS A 8 -0.86 -6.00 -8.51
N ALA A 9 -1.87 -6.17 -7.65
CA ALA A 9 -2.66 -5.06 -7.12
C ALA A 9 -1.80 -4.08 -6.30
N VAL A 10 -0.88 -4.57 -5.47
CA VAL A 10 0.03 -3.72 -4.66
C VAL A 10 0.88 -2.82 -5.56
N CYS A 11 1.43 -3.34 -6.65
CA CYS A 11 2.21 -2.54 -7.59
C CYS A 11 1.37 -1.46 -8.29
N VAL A 12 0.10 -1.75 -8.57
CA VAL A 12 -0.83 -0.77 -9.16
C VAL A 12 -1.13 0.35 -8.16
N GLU A 13 -1.45 0.01 -6.91
CA GLU A 13 -1.75 1.01 -5.88
C GLU A 13 -0.53 1.87 -5.53
N ALA A 14 0.68 1.29 -5.49
CA ALA A 14 1.92 2.05 -5.29
C ALA A 14 2.15 3.09 -6.40
N GLY A 15 1.91 2.72 -7.66
CA GLY A 15 1.97 3.65 -8.80
C GLY A 15 0.95 4.77 -8.70
N MET A 16 -0.28 4.44 -8.30
CA MET A 16 -1.32 5.44 -8.07
C MET A 16 -0.92 6.42 -6.95
N ASN A 17 -0.28 5.93 -5.90
CA ASN A 17 0.15 6.77 -4.79
C ASN A 17 1.29 7.73 -5.17
N ALA A 18 2.28 7.23 -5.90
CA ALA A 18 3.37 8.07 -6.39
C ALA A 18 2.87 9.18 -7.31
N LEU A 19 1.93 8.86 -8.22
CA LEU A 19 1.29 9.86 -9.08
C LEU A 19 0.48 10.88 -8.28
N ARG A 20 -0.25 10.45 -7.24
CA ARG A 20 -1.00 11.33 -6.34
C ARG A 20 -0.09 12.32 -5.61
N ARG A 21 1.13 11.90 -5.25
CA ARG A 21 2.16 12.75 -4.65
C ARG A 21 2.87 13.67 -5.66
N GLY A 22 2.67 13.44 -6.96
CA GLY A 22 3.39 14.14 -8.03
C GLY A 22 4.83 13.63 -8.25
N GLY A 23 5.15 12.44 -7.72
CA GLY A 23 6.43 11.79 -7.90
C GLY A 23 6.54 11.09 -9.27
N SER A 24 7.74 11.10 -9.84
CA SER A 24 8.07 10.36 -11.08
C SER A 24 8.65 8.97 -10.82
N TYR A 25 8.96 8.66 -9.56
CA TYR A 25 9.53 7.39 -9.12
C TYR A 25 8.75 6.82 -7.95
N LEU A 26 8.77 5.50 -7.83
CA LEU A 26 8.21 4.79 -6.69
C LEU A 26 9.20 4.81 -5.53
N GLU A 27 8.71 5.14 -4.34
CA GLU A 27 9.46 5.01 -3.09
C GLU A 27 8.96 3.82 -2.27
N HIS A 28 9.73 3.44 -1.25
CA HIS A 28 9.33 2.35 -0.36
C HIS A 28 7.97 2.63 0.31
N GLU A 29 7.72 3.88 0.70
CA GLU A 29 6.46 4.30 1.33
C GLU A 29 5.24 4.03 0.44
N ASP A 30 5.36 4.18 -0.87
CA ASP A 30 4.27 3.90 -1.82
C ASP A 30 3.86 2.43 -1.82
N TYR A 31 4.83 1.52 -1.69
CA TYR A 31 4.55 0.09 -1.55
C TYR A 31 3.94 -0.25 -0.20
N VAL A 32 4.38 0.39 0.88
CA VAL A 32 3.80 0.18 2.22
C VAL A 32 2.33 0.61 2.23
N GLU A 33 2.01 1.78 1.66
CA GLU A 33 0.62 2.23 1.51
C GLU A 33 -0.19 1.28 0.61
N GLY A 34 0.36 0.86 -0.53
CA GLY A 34 -0.29 -0.09 -1.44
C GLY A 34 -0.60 -1.44 -0.78
N ILE A 35 0.31 -1.96 0.05
CA ILE A 35 0.08 -3.18 0.86
C ILE A 35 -1.07 -2.98 1.84
N MET A 36 -1.11 -1.85 2.55
CA MET A 36 -2.19 -1.57 3.50
C MET A 36 -3.56 -1.47 2.80
N GLN A 37 -3.60 -0.87 1.61
CA GLN A 37 -4.81 -0.76 0.80
C GLN A 37 -5.29 -2.13 0.31
N VAL A 38 -4.39 -2.94 -0.27
CA VAL A 38 -4.74 -4.25 -0.84
C VAL A 38 -5.11 -5.29 0.23
N GLN A 39 -4.53 -5.20 1.42
CA GLN A 39 -4.94 -6.06 2.53
C GLN A 39 -6.35 -5.75 3.06
N ALA A 40 -6.99 -4.66 2.60
CA ALA A 40 -8.29 -4.19 3.09
C ALA A 40 -8.40 -4.19 4.62
N LYS A 41 -7.27 -3.98 5.30
CA LYS A 41 -7.24 -3.92 6.76
C LYS A 41 -7.98 -2.65 7.16
N LYS A 42 -9.11 -2.80 7.84
CA LYS A 42 -9.72 -1.69 8.58
C LYS A 42 -8.62 -1.06 9.45
N LYS A 43 -8.48 0.26 9.41
CA LYS A 43 -7.61 0.99 10.37
C LYS A 43 -7.95 0.48 11.77
N SER A 44 -7.04 -0.29 12.38
CA SER A 44 -7.22 -0.68 13.77
C SER A 44 -7.14 0.60 14.59
N HIS A 45 -8.22 0.90 15.31
CA HIS A 45 -8.23 2.00 16.27
C HIS A 45 -7.16 1.73 17.32
N LEU A 46 -6.22 2.66 17.46
CA LEU A 46 -5.21 2.80 18.51
C LEU A 46 -4.51 1.50 18.95
N ASN A 47 -3.24 1.35 18.56
CA ASN A 47 -2.31 0.43 19.23
C ASN A 47 -2.13 0.87 20.69
N TYR A 48 -2.98 0.36 21.59
CA TYR A 48 -2.74 0.37 23.04
C TYR A 48 -1.73 -0.71 23.48
N TYR A 49 -1.29 -1.53 22.53
CA TYR A 49 -0.24 -2.51 22.71
C TYR A 49 0.82 -2.24 21.65
N ALA A 50 2.06 -2.07 22.13
CA ALA A 50 3.23 -1.51 21.45
C ALA A 50 3.45 -1.99 20.01
#